data_AF-A0AAW1PZY2-F1
#
_entry.id   AF-A0AAW1PZY2-F1
#
_cell.length_a   1.000
_cell.length_b   1.000
_cell.length_c   1.000
_cell.angle_alpha   90.00
_cell.angle_beta   90.00
_cell.angle_gamma   90.00
#
_symmetry.space_group_name_H-M   'P 1'
#
loop_
_entity.id
_entity.type
_entity.pdbx_description
1 polymer ?
#
loop_
_entity_poly.entity_id
_entity_poly.type
_entity_poly.pdbx_seq_one_letter_code
_entity_poly.pdbx_strand_id
1 'polypeptide(L)'
;MTLRAFRGHINRLAKSGSEIDTNKLSDAATTLNDKWVSQFETAASNIAAGDSNKSAGQVLQAIQSLKSSAKGGDLKDAKRKYVAAVSAIQNWVGASGVEGIRGL
;
A
#
# COMPACT_ATOMS: atom_id res chain seq x y z
N MET A 1 -10.23 1.46 14.49
CA MET A 1 -10.46 1.67 13.04
C MET A 1 -11.32 0.54 12.51
N THR A 2 -12.30 0.79 11.63
CA THR A 2 -13.15 -0.28 11.06
C THR A 2 -12.50 -0.90 9.82
N LEU A 3 -12.69 -2.21 9.61
CA LEU A 3 -12.25 -2.98 8.44
C LEU A 3 -12.58 -2.30 7.10
N ARG A 4 -13.66 -1.50 7.09
CA ARG A 4 -14.16 -0.72 5.95
C ARG A 4 -13.19 0.38 5.49
N ALA A 5 -12.49 1.04 6.42
CA ALA A 5 -11.50 2.06 6.10
C ALA A 5 -10.25 1.45 5.45
N PHE A 6 -9.79 0.31 5.99
CA PHE A 6 -8.67 -0.45 5.44
C PHE A 6 -8.91 -0.90 3.99
N ARG A 7 -10.10 -1.42 3.70
CA ARG A 7 -10.49 -1.83 2.33
C ARG A 7 -10.46 -0.66 1.34
N GLY A 8 -10.77 0.55 1.78
CA GLY A 8 -10.64 1.77 0.97
C GLY A 8 -9.19 2.10 0.60
N HIS A 9 -8.23 1.81 1.49
CA HIS A 9 -6.80 2.00 1.22
C HIS A 9 -6.26 0.94 0.24
N ILE A 10 -6.68 -0.32 0.38
CA ILE A 10 -6.33 -1.39 -0.58
C ILE A 10 -6.88 -1.08 -1.98
N ASN A 11 -8.11 -0.57 -2.09
CA ASN A 11 -8.67 -0.18 -3.38
C ASN A 11 -7.86 0.94 -4.06
N ARG A 12 -7.29 1.88 -3.29
CA ARG A 12 -6.43 2.94 -3.84
C ARG A 12 -5.10 2.38 -4.35
N LEU A 13 -4.53 1.39 -3.67
CA LEU A 13 -3.37 0.67 -4.17
C LEU A 13 -3.69 -0.15 -5.43
N ALA A 14 -4.83 -0.83 -5.47
CA ALA A 14 -5.27 -1.54 -6.69
C ALA A 14 -5.41 -0.58 -7.87
N LYS A 15 -5.98 0.61 -7.62
CA LYS A 15 -6.10 1.67 -8.62
C LYS A 15 -4.73 2.17 -9.10
N SER A 16 -3.78 2.42 -8.21
CA SER A 16 -2.44 2.86 -8.62
C SER A 16 -1.70 1.80 -9.43
N GLY A 17 -1.92 0.51 -9.15
CA GLY A 17 -1.40 -0.59 -9.97
C GLY A 17 -1.94 -0.55 -11.40
N SER A 18 -3.25 -0.37 -11.55
CA SER A 18 -3.89 -0.21 -12.87
C SER A 18 -3.38 1.01 -13.63
N GLU A 19 -3.15 2.13 -12.94
CA GLU A 19 -2.56 3.34 -13.52
C GLU A 19 -1.11 3.11 -13.95
N ILE A 20 -0.30 2.40 -13.15
CA ILE A 20 1.06 2.01 -13.53
C ILE A 20 1.04 1.08 -14.75
N ASP A 21 0.15 0.10 -14.80
CA ASP A 21 0.07 -0.83 -15.93
C ASP A 21 -0.36 -0.16 -17.24
N THR A 22 -1.17 0.89 -17.14
CA THR A 22 -1.59 1.71 -18.29
C THR A 22 -0.64 2.88 -18.58
N ASN A 23 0.57 2.90 -17.99
CA ASN A 23 1.59 3.93 -18.15
C ASN A 23 1.16 5.35 -17.72
N LYS A 24 0.19 5.45 -16.81
CA LYS A 24 -0.31 6.70 -16.22
C LYS A 24 0.39 6.98 -14.90
N LEU A 25 1.71 7.16 -14.93
CA LEU A 25 2.53 7.30 -13.72
C LEU A 25 2.20 8.55 -12.90
N SER A 26 1.82 9.66 -13.54
CA SER A 26 1.35 10.86 -12.84
C SER A 26 0.04 10.64 -12.09
N ASP A 27 -0.89 9.88 -12.68
CA ASP A 27 -2.15 9.51 -12.03
C ASP A 27 -1.87 8.57 -10.86
N ALA A 28 -0.98 7.59 -11.05
CA ALA A 28 -0.53 6.70 -9.98
C ALA A 28 0.09 7.47 -8.81
N ALA A 29 0.96 8.44 -9.07
CA ALA A 29 1.55 9.30 -8.05
C ALA A 29 0.49 10.16 -7.31
N THR A 30 -0.55 10.59 -8.02
CA THR A 30 -1.68 11.35 -7.44
C THR A 30 -2.58 10.45 -6.59
N THR A 31 -2.85 9.24 -7.06
CA THR A 31 -3.58 8.21 -6.32
C THR A 31 -2.82 7.81 -5.06
N LEU A 32 -1.48 7.75 -5.10
CA LEU A 32 -0.58 7.49 -3.96
C LEU A 32 -0.30 8.72 -3.08
N ASN A 33 -1.25 9.66 -2.96
CA ASN A 33 -1.05 10.88 -2.16
C ASN A 33 -0.85 10.62 -0.66
N ASP A 34 -0.19 11.57 0.01
CA ASP A 34 0.21 11.47 1.41
C ASP A 34 -0.96 11.32 2.39
N LYS A 35 -2.13 11.90 2.06
CA LYS A 35 -3.27 11.95 2.97
C LYS A 35 -3.77 10.57 3.39
N TRP A 36 -3.87 9.64 2.45
CA TRP A 36 -4.35 8.29 2.78
C TRP A 36 -3.24 7.35 3.19
N VAL A 37 -2.01 7.61 2.76
CA VAL A 37 -0.83 6.87 3.23
C VAL A 37 -0.65 7.11 4.73
N SER A 38 -0.81 8.35 5.22
CA SER A 38 -0.82 8.65 6.67
C SER A 38 -2.02 8.04 7.40
N GLN A 39 -3.19 7.96 6.75
CA GLN A 39 -4.34 7.24 7.31
C GLN A 39 -4.07 5.73 7.38
N PHE A 40 -3.40 5.16 6.39
CA PHE A 40 -2.95 3.77 6.36
C PHE A 40 -1.86 3.50 7.42
N GLU A 41 -0.98 4.45 7.69
CA GLU A 41 -0.02 4.37 8.79
C GLU A 41 -0.74 4.31 10.13
N THR A 42 -1.64 5.27 10.37
CA THR A 42 -2.45 5.32 11.59
C THR A 42 -3.28 4.05 11.74
N ALA A 43 -3.85 3.56 10.64
CA ALA A 43 -4.58 2.30 10.55
C ALA A 43 -3.72 1.11 10.97
N ALA A 44 -2.55 0.98 10.35
CA ALA A 44 -1.68 -0.16 10.51
C ALA A 44 -1.09 -0.21 11.92
N SER A 45 -0.69 0.94 12.48
CA SER A 45 -0.21 1.06 13.86
C SER A 45 -1.27 0.74 14.92
N ASN A 46 -2.56 0.94 14.61
CA ASN A 46 -3.65 0.61 15.53
C ASN A 46 -4.06 -0.88 15.49
N ILE A 47 -3.79 -1.57 14.38
CA ILE A 47 -4.07 -3.00 14.22
C ILE A 47 -2.88 -3.83 14.71
N ALA A 48 -1.67 -3.26 14.66
CA ALA A 48 -0.45 -3.92 15.04
C ALA A 48 -0.23 -3.95 16.56
N ALA A 49 -0.60 -5.06 17.20
CA ALA A 49 -0.02 -5.46 18.48
C ALA A 49 1.19 -6.39 18.21
N GLY A 50 2.37 -6.10 18.78
CA GLY A 50 3.55 -6.97 18.66
C GLY A 50 4.30 -6.90 17.32
N ASP A 51 4.73 -8.04 16.76
CA ASP A 51 5.56 -8.13 15.53
C ASP A 51 4.91 -7.54 14.26
N SER A 52 3.58 -7.35 14.28
CA SER A 52 2.84 -6.68 13.21
C SER A 52 3.25 -5.20 13.02
N ASN A 53 3.88 -4.57 14.02
CA ASN A 53 4.32 -3.17 13.93
C ASN A 53 5.54 -3.00 13.02
N LYS A 54 6.47 -3.96 13.03
CA LYS A 54 7.61 -3.98 12.09
C LYS A 54 7.13 -4.13 10.65
N SER A 55 6.14 -4.98 10.45
CA SER A 55 5.54 -5.24 9.15
C SER A 55 4.76 -4.03 8.60
N ALA A 56 4.13 -3.24 9.47
CA ALA A 56 3.46 -1.98 9.09
C ALA A 56 4.46 -0.93 8.55
N GLY A 57 5.62 -0.78 9.21
CA GLY A 57 6.68 0.11 8.75
C GLY A 57 7.24 -0.27 7.37
N GLN A 58 7.36 -1.58 7.09
CA GLN A 58 7.79 -2.07 5.78
C GLN A 58 6.78 -1.73 4.68
N VAL A 59 5.47 -1.81 4.96
CA VAL A 59 4.44 -1.39 4.01
C VAL A 59 4.57 0.09 3.67
N LEU A 60 4.76 0.94 4.66
CA LEU A 60 4.89 2.39 4.45
C LEU A 60 6.11 2.73 3.60
N GLN A 61 7.26 2.13 3.91
CA GLN A 61 8.47 2.30 3.10
C GLN A 61 8.26 1.85 1.65
N ALA A 62 7.55 0.75 1.43
CA ALA A 62 7.27 0.25 0.09
C ALA A 62 6.31 1.19 -0.68
N ILE A 63 5.27 1.71 -0.03
CA ILE A 63 4.35 2.69 -0.64
C ILE A 63 5.07 4.01 -0.96
N GLN A 64 5.92 4.50 -0.06
CA GLN A 64 6.72 5.71 -0.30
C GLN A 64 7.70 5.51 -1.46
N SER A 65 8.37 4.35 -1.51
CA SER A 65 9.27 3.99 -2.62
C SER A 65 8.51 3.95 -3.94
N LEU A 66 7.34 3.30 -3.99
CA LEU A 66 6.46 3.26 -5.14
C LEU A 66 6.06 4.65 -5.62
N LYS A 67 5.66 5.54 -4.70
CA LYS A 67 5.32 6.93 -5.01
C LYS A 67 6.50 7.67 -5.62
N SER A 68 7.70 7.51 -5.07
CA SER A 68 8.92 8.13 -5.61
C SER A 68 9.23 7.64 -7.01
N SER A 69 9.11 6.33 -7.28
CA SER A 69 9.32 5.75 -8.61
C SER A 69 8.26 6.23 -9.62
N ALA A 70 6.99 6.28 -9.20
CA ALA A 70 5.90 6.81 -10.03
C ALA A 70 6.12 8.29 -10.38
N LYS A 71 6.58 9.11 -9.41
CA LYS A 71 6.96 10.52 -9.65
C LYS A 71 8.19 10.66 -10.55
N GLY A 72 9.14 9.74 -10.44
CA GLY A 72 10.35 9.72 -11.25
C GLY A 72 10.11 9.33 -12.72
N GLY A 73 8.91 8.86 -13.08
CA GLY A 73 8.56 8.48 -14.44
C GLY A 73 9.18 7.15 -14.90
N ASP A 74 9.83 6.39 -14.01
CA ASP A 74 10.38 5.08 -14.34
C ASP A 74 9.30 4.00 -14.21
N LEU A 75 8.70 3.62 -15.33
CA LEU A 75 7.67 2.59 -15.40
C LEU A 75 8.15 1.23 -14.89
N LYS A 76 9.39 0.84 -15.21
CA LYS A 76 9.92 -0.48 -14.81
C LYS A 76 10.16 -0.52 -13.31
N ASP A 77 10.73 0.55 -12.76
CA ASP A 77 10.93 0.64 -11.31
C ASP A 77 9.59 0.75 -10.58
N ALA A 78 8.64 1.57 -11.07
CA ALA A 78 7.30 1.68 -10.49
C ALA A 78 6.58 0.32 -10.41
N LYS A 79 6.64 -0.51 -11.47
CA LYS A 79 6.08 -1.87 -11.43
C LYS A 79 6.76 -2.76 -10.39
N ARG A 80 8.09 -2.70 -10.27
CA ARG A 80 8.83 -3.47 -9.25
C ARG A 80 8.47 -3.03 -7.84
N LYS A 81 8.42 -1.72 -7.58
CA LYS A 81 8.01 -1.18 -6.29
C LYS A 81 6.55 -1.47 -5.97
N TYR A 82 5.68 -1.56 -6.98
CA TYR A 82 4.28 -1.91 -6.80
C TYR A 82 4.14 -3.32 -6.25
N VAL A 83 4.82 -4.29 -6.87
CA VAL A 83 4.86 -5.68 -6.38
C VAL A 83 5.40 -5.74 -4.95
N ALA A 84 6.49 -5.03 -4.66
CA ALA A 84 7.05 -4.98 -3.31
C ALA A 84 6.05 -4.42 -2.27
N ALA A 85 5.28 -3.38 -2.63
CA ALA A 85 4.25 -2.81 -1.76
C ALA A 85 3.10 -3.79 -1.51
N VAL A 86 2.64 -4.51 -2.54
CA VAL A 86 1.61 -5.55 -2.41
C VAL A 86 2.09 -6.69 -1.53
N SER A 87 3.32 -7.19 -1.74
CA SER A 87 3.89 -8.26 -0.92
C SER A 87 4.05 -7.84 0.54
N ALA A 88 4.49 -6.61 0.82
CA ALA A 88 4.57 -6.09 2.19
C ALA A 88 3.20 -6.06 2.86
N ILE A 89 2.15 -5.68 2.13
CA ILE A 89 0.78 -5.65 2.64
C ILE A 89 0.26 -7.05 2.92
N GLN A 90 0.48 -8.00 2.01
CA GLN A 90 0.08 -9.39 2.21
C GLN A 90 0.76 -9.98 3.44
N ASN A 91 2.06 -9.75 3.61
CA ASN A 91 2.81 -10.19 4.78
C ASN A 91 2.28 -9.54 6.06
N TRP A 92 1.99 -8.23 6.03
CA TRP A 92 1.42 -7.52 7.17
C TRP A 92 0.03 -8.03 7.54
N VAL A 93 -0.86 -8.26 6.56
CA VAL A 93 -2.21 -8.82 6.77
C VAL A 93 -2.14 -10.22 7.39
N GLY A 94 -1.24 -11.07 6.88
CA GLY A 94 -1.01 -12.41 7.44
C GLY A 94 -0.46 -12.35 8.88
N ALA A 95 0.48 -11.44 9.16
CA ALA A 95 1.08 -11.27 10.48
C ALA A 95 0.17 -10.56 11.50
N SER A 96 -0.85 -9.84 11.05
CA SER A 96 -1.79 -9.11 11.93
C SER A 96 -3.05 -9.91 12.27
N GLY A 97 -3.14 -11.17 11.83
CA GLY A 97 -4.32 -12.01 12.08
C GLY A 97 -5.59 -11.47 11.42
N VAL A 98 -5.45 -10.59 10.43
CA VAL A 98 -6.56 -10.03 9.63
C VAL A 98 -7.01 -11.04 8.55
N GLU A 99 -6.82 -12.34 8.81
CA GLU A 99 -7.19 -13.47 7.93
C GLU A 99 -8.71 -13.53 7.63
N GLY A 100 -9.52 -12.72 8.30
CA GLY A 100 -10.95 -12.57 8.04
C GLY A 100 -11.35 -11.77 6.79
N ILE A 101 -10.41 -11.16 6.05
CA ILE A 101 -10.73 -10.52 4.75
C ILE A 101 -10.81 -11.60 3.67
N ARG A 102 -11.84 -12.46 3.74
CA ARG A 102 -12.30 -13.27 2.60
C ARG A 102 -12.76 -12.32 1.49
N GLY A 103 -12.12 -12.40 0.33
CA GLY A 103 -12.56 -11.71 -0.90
C GLY A 103 -11.60 -10.68 -1.48
N LEU A 104 -10.28 -10.88 -1.32
CA LEU A 104 -9.33 -10.51 -2.38
C LEU A 104 -9.32 -11.62 -3.43
#